data_AF-A0A5D2C0D5-F1
#
_entry.id   AF-A0A5D2C0D5-F1
#
_cell.length_a   1.000
_cell.length_b   1.000
_cell.length_c   1.000
_cell.angle_alpha   90.00
_cell.angle_beta   90.00
_cell.angle_gamma   90.00
#
_symmetry.space_group_name_H-M   'P 1'
#
loop_
_entity.id
_entity.type
_entity.pdbx_description
1 polymer ?
#
loop_
_entity_poly.entity_id
_entity_poly.type
_entity_poly.pdbx_seq_one_letter_code
_entity_poly.pdbx_strand_id
1 'polypeptide(L)'
;MVMLVSFFKDPEFANVDSSENESIPFRGTILRTKSGKFSSVSEPCVSCTTFNILAPIYKRLDQQNQNVRESDFRAFWLARNERIVDWLLYESSSIICLQEFWVGNEELVQMYEQRLGASGYDTFKLARTNNRGDGLLTAIHKEYFRVLNYRELLFNDFGDRVAQLLHVQSVIPFLQNNDDSMQQEILIVNTHLLFPHDSSLSIVRLHQVYKILQYLETYQRENKLSQVPVMLCGDWNGSKRGHVYKFLRSQGFVSSYDIAHEYTDSDHKWVSHRNHRGNICGVDFIWLRNPNKSIKPLKISWAEAAFGIIKYQLQKAQLNEKDAFDFLRADNNGNYITYSDFCDALKQEMKDLWVQADVDGNGVLDYDEFKRIWYCTCSEHIDEDSNSEDSNEGITKEAFGFAVKNAILFPREVEKGIWPENYHLSDHARLTALFSPVRLRCSQKSL
;
A
#
# COMPACT_ATOMS: atom_id res chain seq x y z
N MET A 1 4.38 -5.10 -34.51
CA MET A 1 4.29 -3.91 -33.64
C MET A 1 2.84 -3.54 -33.19
N VAL A 2 1.98 -4.53 -32.87
CA VAL A 2 0.60 -4.31 -32.33
C VAL A 2 0.28 -5.29 -31.17
N MET A 3 1.07 -6.36 -31.00
CA MET A 3 0.72 -7.51 -30.17
C MET A 3 0.67 -7.22 -28.66
N LEU A 4 1.60 -6.45 -28.08
CA LEU A 4 1.54 -6.13 -26.65
C LEU A 4 0.27 -5.36 -26.28
N VAL A 5 -0.22 -4.47 -27.16
CA VAL A 5 -1.46 -3.70 -26.91
C VAL A 5 -2.70 -4.61 -26.82
N SER A 6 -2.71 -5.72 -27.57
CA SER A 6 -3.76 -6.74 -27.46
C SER A 6 -3.58 -7.66 -26.24
N PHE A 7 -2.35 -7.97 -25.83
CA PHE A 7 -2.07 -8.77 -24.63
C PHE A 7 -2.35 -8.01 -23.32
N PHE A 8 -2.18 -6.69 -23.33
CA PHE A 8 -2.35 -5.79 -22.18
C PHE A 8 -3.78 -5.31 -21.93
N LYS A 9 -4.74 -5.59 -22.83
CA LYS A 9 -6.10 -5.02 -22.80
C LYS A 9 -7.19 -5.97 -22.30
N ASP A 10 -6.83 -7.11 -21.74
CA ASP A 10 -7.78 -8.15 -21.32
C ASP A 10 -8.57 -7.74 -20.06
N PRO A 11 -9.88 -7.45 -20.16
CA PRO A 11 -10.69 -6.94 -19.06
C PRO A 11 -11.20 -8.03 -18.11
N GLU A 12 -11.14 -9.32 -18.48
CA GLU A 12 -11.50 -10.45 -17.56
C GLU A 12 -10.53 -10.55 -16.37
N PHE A 13 -9.46 -9.77 -16.43
CA PHE A 13 -8.20 -10.11 -15.80
C PHE A 13 -7.39 -8.86 -15.43
N ALA A 14 -8.03 -7.69 -15.40
CA ALA A 14 -7.45 -6.51 -14.74
C ALA A 14 -7.06 -6.80 -13.27
N ASN A 15 -7.66 -7.85 -12.69
CA ASN A 15 -7.31 -8.50 -11.43
C ASN A 15 -6.73 -9.94 -11.60
N VAL A 16 -5.85 -10.31 -12.57
CA VAL A 16 -5.15 -11.66 -12.53
C VAL A 16 -4.11 -11.78 -11.42
N ASP A 17 -4.35 -11.10 -10.31
CA ASP A 17 -3.98 -11.57 -8.99
C ASP A 17 -5.17 -12.26 -8.28
N SER A 18 -6.26 -12.62 -8.99
CA SER A 18 -7.44 -13.34 -8.49
C SER A 18 -8.28 -13.97 -9.62
N SER A 19 -8.20 -15.29 -9.79
CA SER A 19 -9.34 -16.22 -9.66
C SER A 19 -9.02 -17.61 -10.24
N GLU A 20 -8.89 -18.59 -9.35
CA GLU A 20 -9.55 -19.89 -9.51
C GLU A 20 -10.21 -20.14 -8.14
N ASN A 21 -11.54 -20.07 -8.08
CA ASN A 21 -12.30 -20.44 -6.89
C ASN A 21 -13.07 -21.71 -7.22
N GLU A 22 -12.63 -22.84 -6.70
CA GLU A 22 -13.52 -23.99 -6.47
C GLU A 22 -14.21 -23.81 -5.12
N SER A 23 -15.55 -23.82 -5.16
CA SER A 23 -16.41 -23.72 -3.98
C SER A 23 -16.40 -25.01 -3.18
N ILE A 24 -16.02 -24.95 -1.91
CA ILE A 24 -16.28 -26.03 -0.94
C ILE A 24 -17.20 -25.50 0.16
N PRO A 25 -18.35 -26.14 0.44
CA PRO A 25 -19.25 -25.69 1.50
C PRO A 25 -18.74 -26.21 2.86
N PHE A 26 -18.67 -25.33 3.87
CA PHE A 26 -18.46 -25.78 5.25
C PHE A 26 -19.38 -25.11 6.27
N ARG A 27 -19.88 -25.95 7.19
CA ARG A 27 -20.80 -25.64 8.29
C ARG A 27 -20.06 -24.91 9.42
N GLY A 28 -20.59 -23.77 9.83
CA GLY A 28 -20.05 -22.98 10.94
C GLY A 28 -20.50 -23.46 12.32
N THR A 29 -19.70 -23.06 13.32
CA THR A 29 -20.15 -22.94 14.71
C THR A 29 -19.82 -21.53 15.19
N ILE A 30 -20.84 -20.80 15.63
CA ILE A 30 -20.77 -19.42 16.10
C ILE A 30 -20.23 -19.40 17.54
N LEU A 31 -19.08 -18.78 17.78
CA LEU A 31 -18.64 -18.39 19.11
C LEU A 31 -18.90 -16.90 19.32
N ARG A 32 -19.91 -16.63 20.15
CA ARG A 32 -20.31 -15.30 20.62
C ARG A 32 -19.53 -15.00 21.89
N THR A 33 -18.65 -14.01 21.89
CA THR A 33 -18.09 -13.46 23.14
C THR A 33 -18.21 -11.94 23.21
N LYS A 34 -18.40 -11.49 24.45
CA LYS A 34 -19.12 -10.28 24.88
C LYS A 34 -18.31 -9.00 24.75
N SER A 35 -19.04 -7.89 24.63
CA SER A 35 -18.58 -6.53 24.89
C SER A 35 -18.09 -6.36 26.33
N GLY A 36 -16.86 -5.90 26.52
CA GLY A 36 -16.30 -5.53 27.81
C GLY A 36 -15.75 -4.11 27.74
N LYS A 37 -16.32 -3.22 28.55
CA LYS A 37 -15.80 -1.88 28.83
C LYS A 37 -14.49 -2.06 29.60
N PHE A 38 -13.34 -1.71 29.02
CA PHE A 38 -12.04 -1.86 29.68
C PHE A 38 -11.78 -0.68 30.62
N SER A 39 -11.58 -0.98 31.91
CA SER A 39 -10.90 -0.08 32.84
C SER A 39 -9.92 -0.88 33.70
N SER A 40 -8.64 -0.84 33.33
CA SER A 40 -7.49 -1.09 34.21
C SER A 40 -6.23 -0.78 33.41
N VAL A 41 -5.49 0.27 33.78
CA VAL A 41 -4.19 0.74 33.25
C VAL A 41 -3.83 0.10 31.90
N SER A 42 -4.39 0.63 30.81
CA SER A 42 -4.13 0.11 29.48
C SER A 42 -2.67 0.36 29.12
N GLU A 43 -1.95 -0.67 28.66
CA GLU A 43 -0.68 -0.48 27.98
C GLU A 43 -0.84 0.63 26.93
N PRO A 44 0.10 1.58 26.83
CA PRO A 44 0.01 2.63 25.82
C PRO A 44 -0.08 1.99 24.43
N CYS A 45 -1.17 2.25 23.71
CA CYS A 45 -1.40 1.70 22.38
C CYS A 45 -1.64 2.82 21.37
N VAL A 46 -1.22 2.58 20.14
CA VAL A 46 -1.46 3.43 18.98
C VAL A 46 -2.44 2.70 18.07
N SER A 47 -3.54 3.35 17.69
CA SER A 47 -4.47 2.81 16.71
C SER A 47 -4.40 3.56 15.39
N CYS A 48 -4.45 2.82 14.29
CA CYS A 48 -4.46 3.37 12.94
C CYS A 48 -5.65 2.81 12.16
N THR A 49 -6.45 3.68 11.57
CA THR A 49 -7.55 3.32 10.68
C THR A 49 -7.26 3.78 9.26
N THR A 50 -7.41 2.90 8.27
CA THR A 50 -7.44 3.26 6.85
C THR A 50 -8.82 2.94 6.25
N PHE A 51 -9.33 3.85 5.43
CA PHE A 51 -10.65 3.69 4.81
C PHE A 51 -10.80 4.50 3.53
N ASN A 52 -10.99 3.82 2.39
CA ASN A 52 -11.49 4.46 1.18
C ASN A 52 -12.99 4.74 1.36
N ILE A 53 -13.36 6.02 1.43
CA ILE A 53 -14.72 6.42 1.79
C ILE A 53 -15.67 6.52 0.59
N LEU A 54 -15.21 6.19 -0.61
CA LEU A 54 -15.93 6.31 -1.88
C LEU A 54 -16.50 7.72 -2.10
N ALA A 55 -15.79 8.54 -2.86
CA ALA A 55 -16.21 9.93 -3.07
C ALA A 55 -17.64 9.98 -3.66
N PRO A 56 -18.53 10.88 -3.21
CA PRO A 56 -19.90 10.97 -3.75
C PRO A 56 -19.99 11.15 -5.27
N ILE A 57 -18.97 11.76 -5.88
CA ILE A 57 -18.82 11.92 -7.35
C ILE A 57 -18.56 10.61 -8.10
N TYR A 58 -18.18 9.55 -7.39
CA TYR A 58 -17.93 8.22 -7.96
C TYR A 58 -19.04 7.22 -7.64
N LYS A 59 -19.74 7.40 -6.52
CA LYS A 59 -20.83 6.52 -6.11
C LYS A 59 -22.02 6.61 -7.06
N ARG A 60 -22.30 5.52 -7.77
CA ARG A 60 -23.42 5.39 -8.70
C ARG A 60 -24.68 4.98 -7.94
N LEU A 61 -25.80 5.66 -8.21
CA LEU A 61 -27.09 5.34 -7.56
C LEU A 61 -27.99 4.45 -8.41
N ASP A 62 -27.78 4.42 -9.72
CA ASP A 62 -28.58 3.67 -10.68
C ASP A 62 -27.68 2.76 -11.51
N GLN A 63 -28.04 1.47 -11.58
CA GLN A 63 -27.32 0.48 -12.38
C GLN A 63 -27.59 0.63 -13.88
N GLN A 64 -28.77 1.11 -14.26
CA GLN A 64 -29.19 1.37 -15.64
C GLN A 64 -28.70 2.74 -16.11
N ASN A 65 -28.88 3.78 -15.27
CA ASN A 65 -28.39 5.12 -15.56
C ASN A 65 -27.05 5.42 -14.87
N GLN A 66 -25.98 4.99 -15.54
CA GLN A 66 -24.61 5.17 -15.12
C GLN A 66 -24.12 6.63 -15.01
N ASN A 67 -24.95 7.64 -15.27
CA ASN A 67 -24.61 9.05 -15.10
C ASN A 67 -25.06 9.63 -13.76
N VAL A 68 -26.02 8.99 -13.07
CA VAL A 68 -26.54 9.49 -11.80
C VAL A 68 -25.52 9.18 -10.69
N ARG A 69 -25.11 10.22 -9.96
CA ARG A 69 -24.14 10.14 -8.87
C ARG A 69 -24.79 10.53 -7.54
N GLU A 70 -24.22 10.01 -6.45
CA GLU A 70 -24.64 10.45 -5.12
C GLU A 70 -24.39 11.95 -4.91
N SER A 71 -23.34 12.51 -5.53
CA SER A 71 -23.04 13.94 -5.53
C SER A 71 -24.18 14.82 -6.03
N ASP A 72 -25.09 14.29 -6.86
CA ASP A 72 -26.24 15.03 -7.39
C ASP A 72 -27.31 15.30 -6.32
N PHE A 73 -27.25 14.58 -5.18
CA PHE A 73 -28.27 14.62 -4.13
C PHE A 73 -27.65 14.94 -2.77
N ARG A 74 -27.69 16.22 -2.37
CA ARG A 74 -27.13 16.70 -1.09
C ARG A 74 -27.55 15.86 0.11
N ALA A 75 -28.83 15.54 0.24
CA ALA A 75 -29.33 14.75 1.36
C ALA A 75 -28.68 13.35 1.47
N PHE A 76 -28.30 12.74 0.33
CA PHE A 76 -27.79 11.37 0.31
C PHE A 76 -26.32 11.35 0.70
N TRP A 77 -25.49 12.15 0.02
CA TRP A 77 -24.07 12.19 0.34
C TRP A 77 -23.84 12.75 1.75
N LEU A 78 -24.62 13.73 2.20
CA LEU A 78 -24.48 14.29 3.54
C LEU A 78 -24.77 13.22 4.61
N ALA A 79 -25.93 12.55 4.53
CA ALA A 79 -26.31 11.54 5.51
C ALA A 79 -25.33 10.34 5.56
N ARG A 80 -24.79 9.92 4.40
CA ARG A 80 -23.78 8.85 4.37
C ARG A 80 -22.48 9.28 5.04
N ASN A 81 -21.99 10.48 4.73
CA ASN A 81 -20.73 10.97 5.26
C ASN A 81 -20.83 11.37 6.74
N GLU A 82 -21.98 11.88 7.22
CA GLU A 82 -22.23 12.07 8.65
C GLU A 82 -22.08 10.74 9.41
N ARG A 83 -22.66 9.66 8.90
CA ARG A 83 -22.51 8.31 9.49
C ARG A 83 -21.06 7.82 9.45
N ILE A 84 -20.30 8.11 8.38
CA ILE A 84 -18.88 7.77 8.32
C ILE A 84 -18.12 8.51 9.42
N VAL A 85 -18.32 9.84 9.55
CA VAL A 85 -17.67 10.64 10.60
C VAL A 85 -18.07 10.17 12.00
N ASP A 86 -19.36 9.88 12.23
CA ASP A 86 -19.83 9.33 13.51
C ASP A 86 -19.07 8.06 13.90
N TRP A 87 -18.85 7.17 12.93
CA TRP A 87 -18.08 5.95 13.13
C TRP A 87 -16.59 6.18 13.38
N LEU A 88 -15.98 7.12 12.66
CA LEU A 88 -14.58 7.50 12.87
C LEU A 88 -14.37 8.09 14.26
N LEU A 89 -15.30 8.93 14.73
CA LEU A 89 -15.28 9.52 16.06
C LEU A 89 -15.58 8.49 17.16
N TYR A 90 -16.46 7.52 16.89
CA TYR A 90 -16.71 6.41 17.81
C TYR A 90 -15.48 5.51 17.99
N GLU A 91 -14.79 5.17 16.90
CA GLU A 91 -13.56 4.36 16.93
C GLU A 91 -12.40 5.14 17.56
N SER A 92 -12.37 6.46 17.37
CA SER A 92 -11.40 7.39 17.95
C SER A 92 -9.94 6.95 17.74
N SER A 93 -9.61 6.48 16.52
CA SER A 93 -8.25 6.02 16.23
C SER A 93 -7.22 7.13 16.36
N SER A 94 -6.01 6.84 16.86
CA SER A 94 -4.94 7.83 16.99
C SER A 94 -4.51 8.43 15.63
N ILE A 95 -4.62 7.62 14.58
CA ILE A 95 -4.32 7.96 13.18
C ILE A 95 -5.50 7.52 12.31
N ILE A 96 -6.00 8.41 11.45
CA ILE A 96 -7.03 8.09 10.46
C ILE A 96 -6.52 8.48 9.08
N CYS A 97 -6.54 7.55 8.13
CA CYS A 97 -6.10 7.73 6.75
C CYS A 97 -7.27 7.43 5.81
N LEU A 98 -7.80 8.46 5.15
CA LEU A 98 -8.93 8.34 4.23
C LEU A 98 -8.45 8.48 2.78
N GLN A 99 -9.05 7.68 1.90
CA GLN A 99 -8.91 7.74 0.44
C GLN A 99 -10.26 8.08 -0.20
N GLU A 100 -10.23 8.62 -1.42
CA GLU A 100 -11.41 9.15 -2.11
C GLU A 100 -12.19 10.18 -1.26
N PHE A 101 -11.46 10.98 -0.50
CA PHE A 101 -12.02 12.10 0.21
C PHE A 101 -12.44 13.18 -0.80
N TRP A 102 -13.69 13.65 -0.77
CA TRP A 102 -14.21 14.58 -1.78
C TRP A 102 -13.77 16.03 -1.51
N VAL A 103 -12.49 16.31 -1.75
CA VAL A 103 -11.82 17.60 -1.52
C VAL A 103 -12.49 18.75 -2.27
N GLY A 104 -13.07 18.48 -3.44
CA GLY A 104 -13.74 19.48 -4.28
C GLY A 104 -15.10 19.96 -3.76
N ASN A 105 -15.59 19.44 -2.64
CA ASN A 105 -16.83 19.89 -2.00
C ASN A 105 -16.54 20.54 -0.64
N GLU A 106 -16.61 21.87 -0.59
CA GLU A 106 -16.28 22.64 0.63
C GLU A 106 -17.15 22.28 1.83
N GLU A 107 -18.42 21.95 1.61
CA GLU A 107 -19.36 21.59 2.68
C GLU A 107 -18.97 20.27 3.37
N LEU A 108 -18.67 19.22 2.59
CA LEU A 108 -18.17 17.95 3.09
C LEU A 108 -16.82 18.15 3.80
N VAL A 109 -15.92 18.93 3.21
CA VAL A 109 -14.61 19.23 3.80
C VAL A 109 -14.78 19.90 5.17
N GLN A 110 -15.60 20.94 5.27
CA GLN A 110 -15.87 21.64 6.51
C GLN A 110 -16.49 20.72 7.57
N MET A 111 -17.42 19.83 7.18
CA MET A 111 -18.01 18.86 8.10
C MET A 111 -16.94 17.93 8.71
N TYR A 112 -16.03 17.38 7.92
CA TYR A 112 -14.96 16.51 8.45
C TYR A 112 -13.98 17.30 9.33
N GLU A 113 -13.49 18.45 8.84
CA GLU A 113 -12.49 19.26 9.56
C GLU A 113 -13.03 19.79 10.89
N GLN A 114 -14.27 20.28 10.92
CA GLN A 114 -14.89 20.79 12.16
C GLN A 114 -15.14 19.66 13.16
N ARG A 115 -15.70 18.53 12.71
CA ARG A 115 -16.06 17.44 13.62
C ARG A 115 -14.83 16.70 14.15
N LEU A 116 -13.84 16.40 13.30
CA LEU A 116 -12.58 15.82 13.73
C LEU A 116 -11.78 16.82 14.58
N GLY A 117 -11.73 18.10 14.17
CA GLY A 117 -11.04 19.16 14.91
C GLY A 117 -11.62 19.37 16.32
N ALA A 118 -12.95 19.40 16.45
CA ALA A 118 -13.64 19.48 17.74
C ALA A 118 -13.36 18.26 18.65
N SER A 119 -13.03 17.12 18.05
CA SER A 119 -12.62 15.90 18.76
C SER A 119 -11.10 15.76 18.92
N GLY A 120 -10.32 16.84 18.71
CA GLY A 120 -8.90 16.84 19.05
C GLY A 120 -7.96 16.34 17.94
N TYR A 121 -8.42 16.24 16.70
CA TYR A 121 -7.56 15.90 15.56
C TYR A 121 -6.97 17.13 14.88
N ASP A 122 -5.75 16.99 14.38
CA ASP A 122 -5.21 17.84 13.32
C ASP A 122 -5.41 17.13 11.97
N THR A 123 -5.95 17.83 10.97
CA THR A 123 -6.35 17.25 9.68
C THR A 123 -5.51 17.81 8.53
N PHE A 124 -5.10 16.92 7.63
CA PHE A 124 -4.29 17.23 6.45
C PHE A 124 -4.99 16.66 5.23
N LYS A 125 -5.41 17.49 4.28
CA LYS A 125 -6.07 17.06 3.03
C LYS A 125 -5.16 17.31 1.84
N LEU A 126 -5.21 16.42 0.85
CA LEU A 126 -4.43 16.53 -0.38
C LEU A 126 -5.28 16.12 -1.58
N ALA A 127 -5.56 17.06 -2.47
CA ALA A 127 -6.25 16.78 -3.73
C ALA A 127 -5.36 16.02 -4.69
N ARG A 128 -5.96 15.20 -5.56
CA ARG A 128 -5.24 14.64 -6.71
C ARG A 128 -4.80 15.71 -7.70
N THR A 129 -3.75 15.42 -8.44
CA THR A 129 -3.09 16.37 -9.36
C THR A 129 -3.91 16.72 -10.61
N ASN A 130 -4.92 15.91 -10.96
CA ASN A 130 -5.73 16.10 -12.17
C ASN A 130 -7.12 16.72 -11.93
N ASN A 131 -7.34 17.37 -10.78
CA ASN A 131 -8.60 18.04 -10.47
C ASN A 131 -9.86 17.15 -10.58
N ARG A 132 -9.73 15.83 -10.37
CA ARG A 132 -10.89 14.93 -10.35
C ARG A 132 -11.85 15.16 -9.18
N GLY A 133 -11.49 16.01 -8.23
CA GLY A 133 -12.32 16.42 -7.11
C GLY A 133 -12.15 15.57 -5.86
N ASP A 134 -11.54 14.38 -5.94
CA ASP A 134 -11.17 13.56 -4.79
C ASP A 134 -9.70 13.71 -4.39
N GLY A 135 -9.35 13.10 -3.26
CA GLY A 135 -8.01 13.06 -2.73
C GLY A 135 -7.90 12.26 -1.45
N LEU A 136 -6.95 12.66 -0.61
CA LEU A 136 -6.62 12.03 0.66
C LEU A 136 -6.98 12.97 1.82
N LEU A 137 -7.33 12.38 2.97
CA LEU A 137 -7.34 13.08 4.24
C LEU A 137 -6.66 12.22 5.30
N THR A 138 -5.69 12.79 6.01
CA THR A 138 -5.09 12.18 7.20
C THR A 138 -5.44 13.02 8.43
N ALA A 139 -5.93 12.37 9.48
CA ALA A 139 -6.22 13.00 10.77
C ALA A 139 -5.33 12.38 11.86
N ILE A 140 -4.68 13.23 12.65
CA ILE A 140 -3.76 12.85 13.74
C ILE A 140 -4.32 13.35 15.06
N HIS A 141 -4.56 12.45 16.02
CA HIS A 141 -5.13 12.82 17.31
C HIS A 141 -4.05 13.43 18.22
N LYS A 142 -4.27 14.67 18.66
CA LYS A 142 -3.30 15.47 19.42
C LYS A 142 -2.93 14.93 20.79
N GLU A 143 -3.79 14.09 21.38
CA GLU A 143 -3.48 13.43 22.65
C GLU A 143 -2.36 12.39 22.51
N TYR A 144 -2.22 11.78 21.33
CA TYR A 144 -1.23 10.73 21.08
C TYR A 144 0.01 11.29 20.40
N PHE A 145 -0.17 12.22 19.45
CA PHE A 145 0.90 12.65 18.57
C PHE A 145 0.95 14.15 18.38
N ARG A 146 2.18 14.68 18.34
CA ARG A 146 2.49 15.99 17.79
C ARG A 146 3.01 15.81 16.36
N VAL A 147 2.45 16.55 15.41
CA VAL A 147 2.96 16.58 14.05
C VAL A 147 4.21 17.44 13.98
N LEU A 148 5.32 16.86 13.53
CA LEU A 148 6.61 17.53 13.34
C LEU A 148 6.76 18.07 11.92
N ASN A 149 6.25 17.35 10.92
CA ASN A 149 6.34 17.75 9.52
C ASN A 149 5.25 17.08 8.67
N TYR A 150 4.93 17.70 7.54
CA TYR A 150 4.02 17.22 6.52
C TYR A 150 4.62 17.47 5.13
N ARG A 151 4.63 16.44 4.28
CA ARG A 151 5.09 16.53 2.89
C ARG A 151 4.02 15.95 1.96
N GLU A 152 3.77 16.66 0.88
CA GLU A 152 2.93 16.22 -0.23
C GLU A 152 3.80 15.56 -1.29
N LEU A 153 3.40 14.37 -1.72
CA LEU A 153 4.04 13.65 -2.81
C LEU A 153 3.07 13.64 -4.00
N LEU A 154 3.44 14.36 -5.05
CA LEU A 154 2.63 14.53 -6.25
C LEU A 154 3.17 13.64 -7.37
N PHE A 155 2.34 12.75 -7.91
CA PHE A 155 2.70 11.87 -9.02
C PHE A 155 2.17 12.43 -10.34
N ASN A 156 2.54 13.69 -10.64
CA ASN A 156 2.11 14.41 -11.84
C ASN A 156 2.44 13.64 -13.14
N ASP A 157 3.56 12.91 -13.13
CA ASP A 157 4.08 12.25 -14.34
C ASP A 157 3.51 10.83 -14.53
N PHE A 158 2.78 10.26 -13.56
CA PHE A 158 2.29 8.88 -13.64
C PHE A 158 1.01 8.62 -12.80
N GLY A 159 -0.13 8.57 -13.50
CA GLY A 159 -1.41 8.12 -12.97
C GLY A 159 -2.19 9.15 -12.15
N ASP A 160 -1.71 10.39 -12.06
CA ASP A 160 -2.35 11.51 -11.35
C ASP A 160 -2.76 11.15 -9.92
N ARG A 161 -1.85 10.47 -9.23
CA ARG A 161 -2.04 10.05 -7.84
C ARG A 161 -1.20 10.93 -6.91
N VAL A 162 -1.48 10.80 -5.63
CA VAL A 162 -0.80 11.55 -4.58
C VAL A 162 -0.55 10.64 -3.38
N ALA A 163 0.42 11.03 -2.55
CA ALA A 163 0.60 10.47 -1.23
C ALA A 163 0.90 11.60 -0.22
N GLN A 164 0.54 11.36 1.04
CA GLN A 164 0.85 12.23 2.17
C GLN A 164 1.92 11.56 3.01
N LEU A 165 2.98 12.27 3.39
CA LEU A 165 3.96 11.82 4.39
C LEU A 165 3.85 12.74 5.60
N LEU A 166 3.52 12.15 6.75
CA LEU A 166 3.48 12.83 8.04
C LEU A 166 4.60 12.29 8.91
N HIS A 167 5.38 13.18 9.50
CA HIS A 167 6.33 12.86 10.54
C HIS A 167 5.74 13.29 11.87
N VAL A 168 5.52 12.33 12.77
CA VAL A 168 4.88 12.57 14.06
C VAL A 168 5.75 12.09 15.21
N GLN A 169 5.59 12.70 16.37
CA GLN A 169 6.25 12.35 17.63
C GLN A 169 5.20 12.05 18.68
N SER A 170 5.39 10.99 19.46
CA SER A 170 4.51 10.69 20.59
C SER A 170 4.51 11.82 21.62
N VAL A 171 3.33 12.19 22.11
CA VAL A 171 3.17 13.20 23.18
C VAL A 171 3.49 12.62 24.55
N ILE A 172 3.19 11.34 24.76
CA ILE A 172 3.48 10.63 26.01
C ILE A 172 4.54 9.58 25.68
N PRO A 173 5.73 9.60 26.32
CA PRO A 173 6.72 8.55 26.16
C PRO A 173 6.09 7.22 26.55
N PHE A 174 5.83 6.36 25.56
CA PHE A 174 5.18 5.07 25.78
C PHE A 174 6.10 4.08 26.50
N LEU A 175 7.40 4.39 26.57
CA LEU A 175 8.43 3.60 27.23
C LEU A 175 9.16 4.57 28.16
N GLN A 176 9.04 4.35 29.47
CA GLN A 176 9.83 5.11 30.45
C GLN A 176 11.29 4.66 30.35
N ASN A 177 12.19 5.59 30.05
CA ASN A 177 13.62 5.39 30.20
C ASN A 177 14.11 6.12 31.46
N ASN A 178 15.12 5.57 32.13
CA ASN A 178 15.99 6.31 33.06
C ASN A 178 16.99 7.22 32.31
N ASP A 179 17.03 7.13 30.98
CA ASP A 179 17.90 7.88 30.07
C ASP A 179 17.06 8.63 29.01
N ASP A 180 17.14 9.96 29.07
CA ASP A 180 16.21 10.95 28.53
C ASP A 180 16.21 11.12 26.98
N SER A 181 16.65 10.12 26.20
CA SER A 181 17.16 10.38 24.83
C SER A 181 16.45 9.71 23.65
N MET A 182 15.49 8.79 23.83
CA MET A 182 14.85 8.10 22.69
C MET A 182 13.55 8.77 22.27
N GLN A 183 13.63 9.64 21.27
CA GLN A 183 12.47 10.28 20.64
C GLN A 183 11.61 9.21 19.94
N GLN A 184 10.34 9.13 20.33
CA GLN A 184 9.39 8.16 19.80
C GLN A 184 8.68 8.75 18.59
N GLU A 185 9.38 8.70 17.47
CA GLU A 185 8.93 9.25 16.20
C GLU A 185 8.40 8.16 15.27
N ILE A 186 7.50 8.54 14.35
CA ILE A 186 6.88 7.65 13.37
C ILE A 186 6.72 8.41 12.06
N LEU A 187 7.00 7.72 10.95
CA LEU A 187 6.60 8.19 9.62
C LEU A 187 5.31 7.49 9.19
N ILE A 188 4.30 8.27 8.84
CA ILE A 188 3.01 7.78 8.39
C ILE A 188 2.83 8.21 6.93
N VAL A 189 2.50 7.25 6.06
CA VAL A 189 2.12 7.53 4.68
C VAL A 189 0.68 7.15 4.46
N ASN A 190 -0.08 8.03 3.81
CA ASN A 190 -1.40 7.73 3.27
C ASN A 190 -1.35 7.85 1.75
N THR A 191 -1.92 6.88 1.02
CA THR A 191 -1.95 6.89 -0.45
C THR A 191 -3.18 6.17 -1.00
N HIS A 192 -3.46 6.42 -2.29
CA HIS A 192 -4.45 5.68 -3.07
C HIS A 192 -3.86 5.41 -4.46
N LEU A 193 -3.40 4.18 -4.68
CA LEU A 193 -2.72 3.79 -5.92
C LEU A 193 -3.67 3.72 -7.11
N LEU A 194 -3.12 3.70 -8.32
CA LEU A 194 -3.88 3.67 -9.56
C LEU A 194 -4.77 2.42 -9.67
N PHE A 195 -6.09 2.63 -9.78
CA PHE A 195 -7.07 1.56 -9.98
C PHE A 195 -6.70 0.66 -11.17
N PRO A 196 -6.75 -0.68 -11.02
CA PRO A 196 -6.37 -1.62 -12.05
C PRO A 196 -7.47 -1.76 -13.10
N HIS A 197 -7.51 -0.86 -14.08
CA HIS A 197 -8.41 -1.04 -15.24
C HIS A 197 -7.91 -2.11 -16.21
N ASP A 198 -6.59 -2.33 -16.24
CA ASP A 198 -5.92 -3.33 -17.05
C ASP A 198 -4.63 -3.81 -16.36
N SER A 199 -4.09 -4.94 -16.83
CA SER A 199 -2.90 -5.57 -16.23
C SER A 199 -1.61 -4.78 -16.48
N SER A 200 -1.55 -3.95 -17.52
CA SER A 200 -0.39 -3.10 -17.82
C SER A 200 -0.20 -1.99 -16.79
N LEU A 201 -1.26 -1.57 -16.08
CA LEU A 201 -1.17 -0.59 -15.01
C LEU A 201 -0.49 -1.11 -13.73
N SER A 202 -0.16 -2.41 -13.66
CA SER A 202 0.59 -2.99 -12.54
C SER A 202 1.99 -2.38 -12.37
N ILE A 203 2.71 -2.12 -13.47
CA ILE A 203 4.03 -1.46 -13.43
C ILE A 203 3.90 -0.01 -12.95
N VAL A 204 2.81 0.68 -13.32
CA VAL A 204 2.54 2.06 -12.88
C VAL A 204 2.32 2.09 -11.37
N ARG A 205 1.52 1.16 -10.81
CA ARG A 205 1.36 1.04 -9.36
C ARG A 205 2.69 0.72 -8.66
N LEU A 206 3.49 -0.18 -9.22
CA LEU A 206 4.81 -0.50 -8.66
C LEU A 206 5.71 0.75 -8.66
N HIS A 207 5.71 1.52 -9.74
CA HIS A 207 6.46 2.77 -9.83
C HIS A 207 5.96 3.82 -8.81
N GLN A 208 4.65 3.90 -8.57
CA GLN A 208 4.09 4.75 -7.51
C GLN A 208 4.65 4.39 -6.13
N VAL A 209 4.68 3.09 -5.80
CA VAL A 209 5.26 2.64 -4.52
C VAL A 209 6.77 2.91 -4.47
N TYR A 210 7.49 2.65 -5.55
CA TYR A 210 8.93 2.95 -5.62
C TYR A 210 9.22 4.42 -5.34
N LYS A 211 8.45 5.34 -5.94
CA LYS A 211 8.58 6.78 -5.70
C LYS A 211 8.27 7.15 -4.26
N ILE A 212 7.21 6.59 -3.66
CA ILE A 212 6.90 6.76 -2.23
C ILE A 212 8.10 6.36 -1.37
N LEU A 213 8.70 5.19 -1.63
CA LEU A 213 9.86 4.70 -0.89
C LEU A 213 11.12 5.56 -1.13
N GLN A 214 11.37 6.05 -2.35
CA GLN A 214 12.45 6.99 -2.64
C GLN A 214 12.31 8.31 -1.85
N TYR A 215 11.09 8.84 -1.77
CA TYR A 215 10.79 10.02 -0.96
C TYR A 215 10.99 9.75 0.53
N LEU A 216 10.58 8.58 1.04
CA LEU A 216 10.82 8.17 2.42
C LEU A 216 12.32 8.08 2.74
N GLU A 217 13.12 7.39 1.92
CA GLU A 217 14.57 7.29 2.13
C GLU A 217 15.25 8.66 2.11
N THR A 218 14.83 9.52 1.18
CA THR A 218 15.34 10.89 1.08
C THR A 218 14.98 11.70 2.32
N TYR A 219 13.71 11.65 2.74
CA TYR A 219 13.24 12.33 3.95
C TYR A 219 13.97 11.84 5.19
N GLN A 220 14.14 10.52 5.34
CA GLN A 220 14.88 9.91 6.45
C GLN A 220 16.34 10.38 6.47
N ARG A 221 17.00 10.46 5.31
CA ARG A 221 18.38 10.95 5.21
C ARG A 221 18.51 12.42 5.55
N GLU A 222 17.65 13.27 4.99
CA GLU A 222 17.62 14.72 5.23
C GLU A 222 17.41 15.05 6.72
N ASN A 223 16.57 14.27 7.41
CA ASN A 223 16.18 14.51 8.80
C ASN A 223 16.93 13.60 9.80
N LYS A 224 17.90 12.80 9.35
CA LYS A 224 18.69 11.85 10.18
C LYS A 224 17.81 10.83 10.94
N LEU A 225 16.73 10.36 10.32
CA LEU A 225 15.74 9.43 10.88
C LEU A 225 16.00 7.97 10.49
N SER A 226 17.23 7.49 10.68
CA SER A 226 17.63 6.15 10.24
C SER A 226 17.05 5.01 11.06
N GLN A 227 16.34 5.29 12.16
CA GLN A 227 15.81 4.29 13.11
C GLN A 227 14.35 4.58 13.52
N VAL A 228 13.55 5.06 12.57
CA VAL A 228 12.13 5.41 12.81
C VAL A 228 11.21 4.38 12.15
N PRO A 229 10.20 3.85 12.87
CA PRO A 229 9.19 2.98 12.27
C PRO A 229 8.36 3.73 11.23
N VAL A 230 7.98 3.02 10.17
CA VAL A 230 7.18 3.54 9.06
C VAL A 230 5.86 2.78 8.97
N MET A 231 4.75 3.51 8.91
CA MET A 231 3.42 3.00 8.63
C MET A 231 2.97 3.45 7.24
N LEU A 232 2.65 2.53 6.32
CA LEU A 232 2.06 2.87 5.03
C LEU A 232 0.60 2.41 5.00
N CYS A 233 -0.31 3.34 4.82
CA CYS A 233 -1.75 3.13 4.88
C CYS A 233 -2.37 3.46 3.52
N GLY A 234 -3.41 2.73 3.15
CA GLY A 234 -4.26 3.15 2.05
C GLY A 234 -4.91 2.03 1.27
N ASP A 235 -5.52 2.44 0.16
CA ASP A 235 -5.97 1.57 -0.91
C ASP A 235 -4.83 1.38 -1.91
N TRP A 236 -4.27 0.17 -1.90
CA TRP A 236 -3.12 -0.20 -2.74
C TRP A 236 -3.54 -0.70 -4.11
N ASN A 237 -4.84 -0.92 -4.34
CA ASN A 237 -5.36 -1.38 -5.63
C ASN A 237 -4.59 -2.61 -6.19
N GLY A 238 -4.10 -3.46 -5.29
CA GLY A 238 -3.31 -4.65 -5.58
C GLY A 238 -3.41 -5.63 -4.43
N SER A 239 -3.51 -6.92 -4.75
CA SER A 239 -3.72 -7.97 -3.74
C SER A 239 -2.40 -8.52 -3.19
N LYS A 240 -2.49 -9.45 -2.22
CA LYS A 240 -1.35 -10.17 -1.67
C LYS A 240 -0.51 -10.93 -2.70
N ARG A 241 -1.12 -11.35 -3.81
CA ARG A 241 -0.41 -12.04 -4.91
C ARG A 241 0.39 -11.08 -5.80
N GLY A 242 0.03 -9.80 -5.76
CA GLY A 242 0.55 -8.80 -6.68
C GLY A 242 1.97 -8.35 -6.40
N HIS A 243 2.61 -7.82 -7.45
CA HIS A 243 3.98 -7.36 -7.41
C HIS A 243 4.21 -6.19 -6.45
N VAL A 244 3.19 -5.36 -6.20
CA VAL A 244 3.24 -4.30 -5.18
C VAL A 244 3.41 -4.90 -3.78
N TYR A 245 2.63 -5.92 -3.45
CA TYR A 245 2.73 -6.62 -2.17
C TYR A 245 4.12 -7.24 -2.01
N LYS A 246 4.54 -8.04 -3.00
CA LYS A 246 5.88 -8.68 -3.00
C LYS A 246 7.02 -7.66 -2.88
N PHE A 247 6.92 -6.53 -3.57
CA PHE A 247 7.89 -5.45 -3.48
C PHE A 247 7.97 -4.85 -2.07
N LEU A 248 6.83 -4.52 -1.45
CA LEU A 248 6.80 -4.03 -0.07
C LEU A 248 7.39 -5.04 0.93
N ARG A 249 7.08 -6.33 0.76
CA ARG A 249 7.67 -7.42 1.56
C ARG A 249 9.19 -7.44 1.43
N SER A 250 9.72 -7.32 0.21
CA SER A 250 11.17 -7.25 -0.04
C SER A 250 11.85 -6.02 0.61
N GLN A 251 11.05 -5.01 0.95
CA GLN A 251 11.49 -3.78 1.61
C GLN A 251 11.23 -3.81 3.14
N GLY A 252 10.98 -5.00 3.69
CA GLY A 252 10.84 -5.25 5.13
C GLY A 252 9.48 -4.86 5.71
N PHE A 253 8.51 -4.44 4.88
CA PHE A 253 7.16 -4.15 5.35
C PHE A 253 6.37 -5.43 5.62
N VAL A 254 5.59 -5.41 6.68
CA VAL A 254 4.64 -6.48 7.03
C VAL A 254 3.22 -5.92 7.08
N SER A 255 2.25 -6.73 6.64
CA SER A 255 0.83 -6.39 6.73
C SER A 255 0.35 -6.54 8.17
N SER A 256 -0.16 -5.46 8.76
CA SER A 256 -0.64 -5.50 10.15
C SER A 256 -1.80 -6.49 10.31
N TYR A 257 -2.65 -6.63 9.29
CA TYR A 257 -3.74 -7.60 9.32
C TYR A 257 -3.22 -9.04 9.34
N ASP A 258 -2.21 -9.33 8.52
CA ASP A 258 -1.65 -10.69 8.44
C ASP A 258 -0.90 -11.06 9.72
N ILE A 259 -0.14 -10.12 10.32
CA ILE A 259 0.54 -10.37 11.61
C ILE A 259 -0.47 -10.64 12.73
N ALA A 260 -1.55 -9.84 12.81
CA ALA A 260 -2.56 -10.00 13.86
C ALA A 260 -3.33 -11.33 13.80
N HIS A 261 -3.42 -11.95 12.62
CA HIS A 261 -4.15 -13.19 12.39
C HIS A 261 -3.25 -14.40 12.08
N GLU A 262 -1.93 -14.23 12.22
CA GLU A 262 -0.94 -15.28 11.94
C GLU A 262 -1.06 -15.83 10.50
N TYR A 263 -1.34 -14.94 9.54
CA TYR A 263 -1.47 -15.30 8.13
C TYR A 263 -0.12 -15.26 7.42
N THR A 264 0.09 -16.28 6.59
CA THR A 264 1.21 -16.35 5.66
C THR A 264 0.93 -15.52 4.40
N ASP A 265 1.95 -15.30 3.58
CA ASP A 265 1.77 -14.60 2.30
C ASP A 265 0.86 -15.40 1.33
N SER A 266 0.74 -16.71 1.52
CA SER A 266 -0.18 -17.60 0.78
C SER A 266 -1.64 -17.58 1.25
N ASP A 267 -1.96 -17.03 2.43
CA ASP A 267 -3.33 -16.99 2.94
C ASP A 267 -4.16 -15.87 2.31
N HIS A 268 -5.36 -16.17 1.79
CA HIS A 268 -6.24 -15.20 1.10
C HIS A 268 -7.68 -15.27 1.61
N LYS A 269 -7.85 -15.14 2.92
CA LYS A 269 -9.14 -15.36 3.59
C LYS A 269 -10.02 -14.12 3.65
N TRP A 270 -9.45 -12.93 3.50
CA TRP A 270 -10.15 -11.66 3.67
C TRP A 270 -10.25 -10.87 2.37
N VAL A 271 -11.29 -10.05 2.28
CA VAL A 271 -11.49 -9.05 1.22
C VAL A 271 -11.68 -7.68 1.85
N SER A 272 -11.48 -6.61 1.08
CA SER A 272 -11.70 -5.25 1.56
C SER A 272 -12.35 -4.32 0.54
N HIS A 273 -12.55 -4.75 -0.71
CA HIS A 273 -13.18 -3.94 -1.74
C HIS A 273 -14.10 -4.81 -2.59
N ARG A 274 -15.32 -4.32 -2.87
CA ARG A 274 -16.19 -4.81 -3.94
C ARG A 274 -16.27 -3.78 -5.06
N ASN A 275 -15.58 -4.02 -6.16
CA ASN A 275 -15.50 -3.05 -7.24
C ASN A 275 -16.85 -2.86 -7.98
N HIS A 276 -16.91 -1.88 -8.87
CA HIS A 276 -18.09 -1.58 -9.70
C HIS A 276 -18.52 -2.73 -10.64
N ARG A 277 -17.71 -3.78 -10.83
CA ARG A 277 -18.05 -5.00 -11.58
C ARG A 277 -18.55 -6.13 -10.67
N GLY A 278 -18.62 -5.89 -9.36
CA GLY A 278 -19.01 -6.87 -8.35
C GLY A 278 -17.90 -7.84 -7.95
N ASN A 279 -16.66 -7.65 -8.41
CA ASN A 279 -15.54 -8.48 -7.98
C ASN A 279 -15.06 -8.04 -6.59
N ILE A 280 -14.71 -9.00 -5.76
CA ILE A 280 -14.23 -8.78 -4.40
C ILE A 280 -12.73 -9.06 -4.32
N CYS A 281 -11.98 -8.18 -3.66
CA CYS A 281 -10.54 -8.32 -3.49
C CYS A 281 -10.07 -7.67 -2.17
N GLY A 282 -8.94 -8.13 -1.63
CA GLY A 282 -8.24 -7.49 -0.52
C GLY A 282 -7.19 -6.53 -1.07
N VAL A 283 -7.39 -5.22 -0.87
CA VAL A 283 -6.54 -4.15 -1.43
C VAL A 283 -6.20 -3.05 -0.43
N ASP A 284 -6.85 -3.03 0.72
CA ASP A 284 -6.64 -2.04 1.77
C ASP A 284 -5.66 -2.61 2.81
N PHE A 285 -4.52 -1.94 3.00
CA PHE A 285 -3.47 -2.41 3.89
C PHE A 285 -2.95 -1.29 4.80
N ILE A 286 -2.62 -1.69 6.02
CA ILE A 286 -1.76 -0.94 6.94
C ILE A 286 -0.45 -1.72 7.08
N TRP A 287 0.57 -1.25 6.37
CA TRP A 287 1.91 -1.81 6.38
C TRP A 287 2.73 -1.23 7.52
N LEU A 288 3.51 -2.06 8.20
CA LEU A 288 4.46 -1.65 9.23
C LEU A 288 5.87 -2.07 8.82
N ARG A 289 6.83 -1.15 8.92
CA ARG A 289 8.26 -1.45 8.88
C ARG A 289 8.93 -0.88 10.12
N ASN A 290 9.50 -1.78 10.91
CA ASN A 290 10.35 -1.42 12.04
C ASN A 290 11.82 -1.28 11.60
N PRO A 291 12.65 -0.50 12.33
CA PRO A 291 14.05 -0.24 11.95
C PRO A 291 15.02 -1.41 12.22
N ASN A 292 14.52 -2.60 12.57
CA ASN A 292 15.32 -3.73 13.04
C ASN A 292 15.65 -4.78 11.97
N LYS A 293 15.22 -4.58 10.72
CA LYS A 293 15.47 -5.51 9.62
C LYS A 293 16.49 -4.92 8.66
N SER A 294 17.45 -5.73 8.23
CA SER A 294 18.27 -5.41 7.06
C SER A 294 17.39 -5.43 5.82
N ILE A 295 17.59 -4.48 4.91
CA ILE A 295 16.74 -4.30 3.73
C ILE A 295 17.63 -4.28 2.50
N LYS A 296 17.19 -4.98 1.47
CA LYS A 296 17.84 -4.96 0.17
C LYS A 296 17.75 -3.55 -0.45
N PRO A 297 18.80 -3.04 -1.13
CA PRO A 297 18.76 -1.72 -1.73
C PRO A 297 17.53 -1.52 -2.62
N LEU A 298 16.81 -0.42 -2.39
CA LEU A 298 15.51 -0.15 -3.02
C LEU A 298 15.53 -0.27 -4.54
N LYS A 299 16.61 0.20 -5.19
CA LYS A 299 16.79 0.09 -6.65
C LYS A 299 16.82 -1.35 -7.14
N ILE A 300 17.45 -2.26 -6.40
CA ILE A 300 17.58 -3.66 -6.79
C ILE A 300 16.22 -4.36 -6.63
N SER A 301 15.57 -4.20 -5.46
CA SER A 301 14.23 -4.76 -5.23
C SER A 301 13.20 -4.25 -6.23
N TRP A 302 13.28 -2.98 -6.61
CA TRP A 302 12.40 -2.41 -7.62
C TRP A 302 12.65 -3.01 -9.00
N ALA A 303 13.92 -3.14 -9.41
CA ALA A 303 14.27 -3.74 -10.69
C ALA A 303 13.77 -5.18 -10.79
N GLU A 304 13.98 -5.99 -9.75
CA GLU A 304 13.47 -7.36 -9.69
C GLU A 304 11.95 -7.44 -9.79
N ALA A 305 11.23 -6.57 -9.05
CA ALA A 305 9.78 -6.52 -9.12
C ALA A 305 9.28 -6.07 -10.50
N ALA A 306 9.93 -5.08 -11.12
CA ALA A 306 9.59 -4.58 -12.43
C ALA A 306 9.84 -5.62 -13.53
N PHE A 307 11.00 -6.27 -13.51
CA PHE A 307 11.30 -7.36 -14.43
C PHE A 307 10.40 -8.58 -14.21
N GLY A 308 9.98 -8.86 -12.98
CA GLY A 308 8.98 -9.88 -12.67
C GLY A 308 7.65 -9.61 -13.37
N ILE A 309 7.17 -8.35 -13.35
CA ILE A 309 5.96 -7.94 -14.09
C ILE A 309 6.17 -8.15 -15.59
N ILE A 310 7.28 -7.66 -16.14
CA ILE A 310 7.57 -7.76 -17.58
C ILE A 310 7.59 -9.22 -18.03
N LYS A 311 8.32 -10.07 -17.30
CA LYS A 311 8.40 -11.50 -17.55
C LYS A 311 7.03 -12.16 -17.52
N TYR A 312 6.22 -11.90 -16.48
CA TYR A 312 4.87 -12.46 -16.38
C TYR A 312 4.01 -12.11 -17.60
N GLN A 313 4.09 -10.88 -18.09
CA GLN A 313 3.33 -10.43 -19.25
C GLN A 313 3.83 -11.09 -20.56
N LEU A 314 5.14 -11.25 -20.72
CA LEU A 314 5.74 -11.95 -21.86
C LEU A 314 5.38 -13.44 -21.86
N GLN A 315 5.38 -14.09 -20.69
CA GLN A 315 4.94 -15.47 -20.53
C GLN A 315 3.44 -15.63 -20.81
N LYS A 316 2.60 -14.68 -20.38
CA LYS A 316 1.16 -14.67 -20.72
C LYS A 316 0.95 -14.58 -22.23
N ALA A 317 1.82 -13.88 -22.95
CA ALA A 317 1.84 -13.83 -24.40
C ALA A 317 2.43 -15.11 -25.06
N GLN A 318 2.70 -16.16 -24.28
CA GLN A 318 3.30 -17.43 -24.71
C GLN A 318 4.70 -17.29 -25.33
N LEU A 319 5.41 -16.21 -24.99
CA LEU A 319 6.79 -16.01 -25.43
C LEU A 319 7.73 -16.75 -24.49
N ASN A 320 8.56 -17.64 -25.03
CA ASN A 320 9.72 -18.16 -24.32
C ASN A 320 10.82 -17.07 -24.25
N GLU A 321 11.90 -17.35 -23.53
CA GLU A 321 13.01 -16.40 -23.36
C GLU A 321 13.53 -15.81 -24.68
N LYS A 322 13.78 -16.67 -25.67
CA LYS A 322 14.36 -16.23 -26.94
C LYS A 322 13.36 -15.39 -27.72
N ASP A 323 12.11 -15.84 -27.80
CA ASP A 323 11.05 -15.11 -28.48
C ASP A 323 10.76 -13.76 -27.80
N ALA A 324 10.90 -13.70 -26.47
CA ALA A 324 10.77 -12.46 -25.70
C ALA A 324 11.91 -11.47 -25.99
N PHE A 325 13.15 -11.96 -26.08
CA PHE A 325 14.29 -11.12 -26.46
C PHE A 325 14.14 -10.58 -27.89
N ASP A 326 13.81 -11.46 -28.84
CA ASP A 326 13.58 -11.08 -30.24
C ASP A 326 12.42 -10.10 -30.38
N PHE A 327 11.38 -10.26 -29.55
CA PHE A 327 10.24 -9.35 -29.50
C PHE A 327 10.64 -7.94 -29.01
N LEU A 328 11.42 -7.84 -27.92
CA LEU A 328 11.82 -6.55 -27.33
C LEU A 328 12.81 -5.77 -28.20
N ARG A 329 13.54 -6.45 -29.08
CA ARG A 329 14.50 -5.83 -30.00
C ARG A 329 13.84 -5.07 -31.19
N ALA A 330 12.55 -5.28 -31.44
CA ALA A 330 11.77 -4.51 -32.44
C ALA A 330 12.43 -4.35 -33.84
N ASP A 331 12.54 -5.44 -34.61
CA ASP A 331 13.10 -5.52 -35.98
C ASP A 331 14.55 -4.98 -36.14
N ASN A 332 15.24 -4.64 -35.05
CA ASN A 332 16.63 -4.22 -35.09
C ASN A 332 17.53 -5.41 -35.50
N ASN A 333 18.43 -5.17 -36.47
CA ASN A 333 19.33 -6.19 -37.02
C ASN A 333 20.50 -6.55 -36.09
N GLY A 334 20.71 -5.80 -34.99
CA GLY A 334 21.71 -6.11 -33.97
C GLY A 334 21.34 -7.32 -33.10
N ASN A 335 22.28 -7.91 -32.36
CA ASN A 335 21.96 -8.95 -31.35
C ASN A 335 21.81 -8.35 -29.94
N TYR A 336 21.09 -7.24 -29.84
CA TYR A 336 20.91 -6.46 -28.62
C TYR A 336 19.61 -5.66 -28.69
N ILE A 337 19.06 -5.31 -27.53
CA ILE A 337 17.93 -4.39 -27.38
C ILE A 337 18.50 -3.00 -27.09
N THR A 338 17.96 -1.93 -27.69
CA THR A 338 18.35 -0.55 -27.33
C THR A 338 17.43 0.05 -26.27
N TYR A 339 17.87 1.13 -25.62
CA TYR A 339 17.01 1.85 -24.67
C TYR A 339 15.69 2.31 -25.30
N SER A 340 15.71 2.75 -26.56
CA SER A 340 14.50 3.14 -27.29
C SER A 340 13.59 1.94 -27.47
N ASP A 341 14.11 0.82 -27.99
CA ASP A 341 13.31 -0.39 -28.25
C ASP A 341 12.67 -0.92 -26.94
N PHE A 342 13.42 -0.87 -25.84
CA PHE A 342 12.94 -1.25 -24.51
C PHE A 342 11.82 -0.32 -24.01
N CYS A 343 12.01 1.00 -24.10
CA CYS A 343 10.99 1.97 -23.71
C CYS A 343 9.75 1.88 -24.59
N ASP A 344 9.91 1.65 -25.90
CA ASP A 344 8.82 1.51 -26.85
C ASP A 344 8.00 0.24 -26.59
N ALA A 345 8.68 -0.86 -26.27
CA ALA A 345 8.02 -2.11 -25.89
C ALA A 345 7.20 -1.96 -24.60
N LEU A 346 7.73 -1.26 -23.60
CA LEU A 346 7.06 -1.04 -22.32
C LEU A 346 6.11 0.16 -22.30
N LYS A 347 6.17 1.00 -23.34
CA LYS A 347 5.48 2.29 -23.46
C LYS A 347 5.70 3.24 -22.28
N GLN A 348 6.85 3.13 -21.61
CA GLN A 348 7.20 3.94 -20.46
C GLN A 348 8.70 4.21 -20.44
N GLU A 349 9.10 5.44 -20.14
CA GLU A 349 10.49 5.77 -19.88
C GLU A 349 10.91 5.18 -18.53
N MET A 350 11.78 4.17 -18.59
CA MET A 350 12.23 3.41 -17.42
C MET A 350 13.74 3.49 -17.27
N LYS A 351 14.29 4.72 -17.19
CA LYS A 351 15.74 4.95 -17.13
C LYS A 351 16.42 4.21 -15.98
N ASP A 352 15.82 4.22 -14.79
CA ASP A 352 16.36 3.49 -13.64
C ASP A 352 16.36 1.97 -13.87
N LEU A 353 15.40 1.43 -14.63
CA LEU A 353 15.32 -0.01 -14.93
C LEU A 353 16.36 -0.39 -15.98
N TRP A 354 16.53 0.48 -16.97
CA TRP A 354 17.54 0.32 -18.01
C TRP A 354 18.95 0.25 -17.42
N VAL A 355 19.29 1.14 -16.49
CA VAL A 355 20.59 1.14 -15.81
C VAL A 355 20.83 -0.15 -15.01
N GLN A 356 19.76 -0.85 -14.61
CA GLN A 356 19.88 -2.17 -13.96
C GLN A 356 19.91 -3.32 -14.96
N ALA A 357 19.42 -3.09 -16.18
CA ALA A 357 19.40 -4.08 -17.25
C ALA A 357 20.76 -4.17 -17.96
N ASP A 358 21.35 -3.02 -18.27
CA ASP A 358 22.66 -2.81 -18.89
C ASP A 358 23.75 -2.91 -17.79
N VAL A 359 24.18 -4.13 -17.53
CA VAL A 359 25.05 -4.48 -16.39
C VAL A 359 26.49 -4.03 -16.66
N ASP A 360 26.93 -4.09 -17.91
CA ASP A 360 28.29 -3.67 -18.29
C ASP A 360 28.38 -2.16 -18.65
N GLY A 361 27.25 -1.48 -18.80
CA GLY A 361 27.16 -0.05 -19.06
C GLY A 361 27.53 0.32 -20.49
N ASN A 362 27.44 -0.61 -21.43
CA ASN A 362 27.79 -0.41 -22.85
C ASN A 362 26.68 0.33 -23.64
N GLY A 363 25.51 0.58 -23.01
CA GLY A 363 24.40 1.31 -23.60
C GLY A 363 23.42 0.46 -24.40
N VAL A 364 23.58 -0.86 -24.41
CA VAL A 364 22.65 -1.83 -25.02
C VAL A 364 22.37 -2.97 -24.04
N LEU A 365 21.23 -3.64 -24.21
CA LEU A 365 20.90 -4.85 -23.44
C LEU A 365 21.14 -6.07 -24.32
N ASP A 366 22.24 -6.78 -24.08
CA ASP A 366 22.57 -7.98 -24.83
C ASP A 366 21.78 -9.23 -24.36
N TYR A 367 21.92 -10.34 -25.08
CA TYR A 367 21.18 -11.56 -24.77
C TYR A 367 21.62 -12.21 -23.45
N ASP A 368 22.88 -12.07 -23.04
CA ASP A 368 23.37 -12.63 -21.79
C ASP A 368 22.86 -11.83 -20.58
N GLU A 369 22.82 -10.51 -20.70
CA GLU A 369 22.18 -9.61 -19.73
C GLU A 369 20.68 -9.85 -19.63
N PHE A 370 19.99 -9.99 -20.77
CA PHE A 370 18.57 -10.34 -20.79
C PHE A 370 18.30 -11.69 -20.10
N LYS A 371 19.12 -12.72 -20.37
CA LYS A 371 19.01 -14.02 -19.68
C LYS A 371 19.16 -13.90 -18.18
N ARG A 372 20.08 -13.07 -17.69
CA ARG A 372 20.24 -12.82 -16.25
C ARG A 372 18.95 -12.26 -15.66
N ILE A 373 18.35 -11.26 -16.30
CA ILE A 373 17.07 -10.68 -15.87
C ILE A 373 15.95 -11.75 -15.87
N TRP A 374 15.89 -12.54 -16.95
CA TRP A 374 14.88 -13.56 -17.16
C TRP A 374 14.94 -14.68 -16.10
N TYR A 375 16.13 -15.07 -15.64
CA TYR A 375 16.30 -16.14 -14.65
C TYR A 375 16.49 -15.65 -13.21
N CYS A 376 17.03 -14.47 -12.95
CA CYS A 376 17.16 -13.93 -11.59
C CYS A 376 15.80 -13.60 -10.96
N THR A 377 14.78 -13.31 -11.76
CA THR A 377 13.39 -13.16 -11.29
C THR A 377 12.76 -14.49 -10.85
N CYS A 378 13.41 -15.64 -11.03
CA CYS A 378 12.91 -16.98 -10.66
C CYS A 378 13.31 -17.46 -9.26
N SER A 379 14.08 -16.71 -8.46
CA SER A 379 14.32 -17.11 -7.07
C SER A 379 13.09 -16.83 -6.21
N GLU A 380 12.05 -17.63 -6.38
CA GLU A 380 10.96 -17.81 -5.43
C GLU A 380 11.38 -18.71 -4.25
N HIS A 381 12.67 -18.76 -3.93
CA HIS A 381 13.08 -19.22 -2.62
C HIS A 381 12.76 -18.10 -1.64
N ILE A 382 11.65 -18.30 -0.94
CA ILE A 382 11.40 -17.80 0.40
C ILE A 382 12.76 -17.81 1.10
N ASP A 383 13.29 -16.63 1.41
CA ASP A 383 14.29 -16.49 2.46
C ASP A 383 13.60 -16.99 3.73
N GLU A 384 13.63 -18.32 3.95
CA GLU A 384 13.55 -18.87 5.28
C GLU A 384 14.61 -18.12 6.06
N ASP A 385 14.18 -17.46 7.14
CA ASP A 385 15.05 -16.78 8.08
C ASP A 385 16.35 -17.58 8.23
N SER A 386 17.39 -17.12 7.54
CA SER A 386 18.73 -17.57 7.80
C SER A 386 19.07 -16.95 9.15
N ASN A 387 18.62 -17.63 10.21
CA ASN A 387 19.17 -17.57 11.55
C ASN A 387 20.61 -18.08 11.44
N SER A 388 21.47 -17.31 10.78
CA SER A 388 22.88 -17.33 11.12
C SER A 388 22.95 -16.72 12.51
N GLU A 389 23.09 -17.57 13.53
CA GLU A 389 23.64 -17.18 14.82
C GLU A 389 25.07 -16.66 14.58
N ASP A 390 25.16 -15.43 14.09
CA ASP A 390 26.42 -14.77 13.81
C ASP A 390 26.83 -14.08 15.11
N SER A 391 27.54 -14.85 15.91
CA SER A 391 28.23 -14.43 17.13
C SER A 391 29.30 -13.40 16.79
N ASN A 392 28.90 -12.14 16.66
CA ASN A 392 29.80 -11.00 16.68
C ASN A 392 29.17 -9.89 17.50
N GLU A 393 29.81 -9.59 18.64
CA GLU A 393 29.50 -8.51 19.58
C GLU A 393 29.70 -7.13 18.90
N GLY A 394 28.85 -6.78 17.95
CA GLY A 394 28.66 -5.42 17.50
C GLY A 394 27.76 -4.68 18.48
N ILE A 395 28.08 -3.41 18.77
CA ILE A 395 27.28 -2.54 19.67
C ILE A 395 25.82 -2.57 19.21
N THR A 396 24.96 -3.22 20.00
CA THR A 396 23.51 -3.27 19.76
C THR A 396 22.93 -1.91 20.09
N LYS A 397 22.38 -1.21 19.09
CA LYS A 397 21.62 0.02 19.34
C LYS A 397 20.17 -0.37 19.61
N GLU A 398 19.62 0.16 20.70
CA GLU A 398 18.18 0.07 20.95
C GLU A 398 17.46 1.06 20.04
N ALA A 399 16.36 0.60 19.42
CA ALA A 399 15.48 1.43 18.60
C ALA A 399 14.04 1.29 19.06
N PHE A 400 13.25 2.31 18.76
CA PHE A 400 11.81 2.31 18.97
C PHE A 400 11.10 1.64 17.79
N GLY A 401 10.05 0.88 18.07
CA GLY A 401 9.18 0.32 17.03
C GLY A 401 7.85 -0.16 17.59
N PHE A 402 7.13 -0.92 16.78
CA PHE A 402 5.80 -1.40 17.12
C PHE A 402 5.66 -2.92 16.99
N ALA A 403 4.94 -3.52 17.93
CA ALA A 403 4.35 -4.83 17.74
C ALA A 403 2.87 -4.66 17.39
N VAL A 404 2.38 -5.46 16.44
CA VAL A 404 0.96 -5.49 16.09
C VAL A 404 0.24 -6.31 17.15
N LYS A 405 -0.74 -5.70 17.83
CA LYS A 405 -1.55 -6.38 18.85
C LYS A 405 -2.84 -6.95 18.28
N ASN A 406 -3.44 -6.23 17.34
CA ASN A 406 -4.70 -6.63 16.72
C ASN A 406 -4.89 -5.88 15.39
N ALA A 407 -5.72 -6.41 14.51
CA ALA A 407 -6.23 -5.72 13.34
C ALA A 407 -7.62 -6.25 13.02
N ILE A 408 -8.52 -5.39 12.56
CA ILE A 408 -9.92 -5.76 12.30
C ILE A 408 -10.37 -5.11 11.00
N LEU A 409 -11.05 -5.89 10.15
CA LEU A 409 -11.81 -5.34 9.04
C LEU A 409 -13.27 -5.22 9.44
N PHE A 410 -13.88 -4.10 9.08
CA PHE A 410 -15.31 -3.89 9.23
C PHE A 410 -15.94 -3.57 7.87
N PRO A 411 -17.03 -4.26 7.48
CA PRO A 411 -17.82 -5.21 8.28
C PRO A 411 -17.16 -6.61 8.44
N ARG A 412 -17.42 -7.32 9.54
CA ARG A 412 -16.67 -8.56 9.91
C ARG A 412 -16.82 -9.71 8.91
N GLU A 413 -17.86 -9.70 8.09
CA GLU A 413 -18.08 -10.67 7.03
C GLU A 413 -16.93 -10.69 6.01
N VAL A 414 -16.28 -9.54 5.79
CA VAL A 414 -15.19 -9.42 4.83
C VAL A 414 -13.92 -10.13 5.29
N GLU A 415 -13.77 -10.37 6.60
CA GLU A 415 -12.70 -11.19 7.20
C GLU A 415 -12.81 -12.66 6.78
N LYS A 416 -13.99 -13.08 6.32
CA LYS A 416 -14.28 -14.43 5.81
C LYS A 416 -14.32 -14.47 4.28
N GLY A 417 -13.92 -13.39 3.61
CA GLY A 417 -13.89 -13.31 2.16
C GLY A 417 -15.28 -13.08 1.54
N ILE A 418 -16.25 -12.61 2.33
CA ILE A 418 -17.63 -12.40 1.90
C ILE A 418 -17.96 -10.91 1.94
N TRP A 419 -18.53 -10.37 0.86
CA TRP A 419 -19.04 -9.01 0.86
C TRP A 419 -20.50 -8.95 1.32
N PRO A 420 -20.84 -8.19 2.38
CA PRO A 420 -22.21 -8.07 2.85
C PRO A 420 -23.04 -7.10 2.00
N GLU A 421 -24.20 -7.54 1.54
CA GLU A 421 -25.11 -6.76 0.69
C GLU A 421 -25.74 -5.55 1.39
N ASN A 422 -25.80 -5.55 2.73
CA ASN A 422 -26.36 -4.47 3.55
C ASN A 422 -25.31 -3.45 4.02
N TYR A 423 -24.08 -3.51 3.52
CA TYR A 423 -23.05 -2.51 3.80
C TYR A 423 -23.11 -1.38 2.78
N HIS A 424 -23.36 -0.16 3.28
CA HIS A 424 -23.69 0.99 2.42
C HIS A 424 -22.77 2.20 2.64
N LEU A 425 -21.83 2.14 3.60
CA LEU A 425 -20.94 3.26 3.91
C LEU A 425 -19.95 3.53 2.77
N SER A 426 -19.39 2.46 2.21
CA SER A 426 -18.46 2.50 1.07
C SER A 426 -18.56 1.17 0.30
N ASP A 427 -17.89 1.08 -0.83
CA ASP A 427 -17.54 -0.18 -1.50
C ASP A 427 -16.20 -0.75 -1.01
N HIS A 428 -15.56 -0.09 -0.04
CA HIS A 428 -14.43 -0.60 0.73
C HIS A 428 -14.79 -0.92 2.18
N ALA A 429 -14.12 -1.89 2.76
CA ALA A 429 -14.14 -2.20 4.18
C ALA A 429 -13.12 -1.33 4.89
N ARG A 430 -13.44 -0.92 6.11
CA ARG A 430 -12.52 -0.17 6.96
C ARG A 430 -11.55 -1.15 7.62
N LEU A 431 -10.25 -0.85 7.56
CA LEU A 431 -9.21 -1.60 8.29
C LEU A 431 -8.71 -0.76 9.47
N THR A 432 -8.76 -1.32 10.68
CA THR A 432 -8.21 -0.69 11.89
C THR A 432 -7.19 -1.63 12.53
N ALA A 433 -5.97 -1.14 12.77
CA ALA A 433 -4.90 -1.87 13.44
C ALA A 433 -4.51 -1.22 14.77
N LEU A 434 -4.19 -2.05 15.75
CA LEU A 434 -3.72 -1.66 17.08
C LEU A 434 -2.27 -2.08 17.26
N PHE A 435 -1.45 -1.14 17.69
CA PHE A 435 -0.01 -1.32 17.87
C PHE A 435 0.37 -1.02 19.32
N SER A 436 1.27 -1.84 19.86
CA SER A 436 1.97 -1.53 21.10
C SER A 436 3.41 -1.13 20.80
N PRO A 437 3.92 -0.08 21.45
CA PRO A 437 5.31 0.31 21.35
C PRO A 437 6.21 -0.76 21.97
N VAL A 438 7.33 -1.03 21.33
CA VAL A 438 8.32 -2.01 21.78
C VAL A 438 9.74 -1.46 21.60
N ARG A 439 10.66 -1.91 22.45
CA ARG A 439 12.10 -1.73 22.23
C ARG A 439 12.60 -2.84 21.32
N LEU A 440 13.35 -2.45 20.31
CA LEU A 440 13.96 -3.35 19.34
C LEU A 440 15.47 -3.28 19.47
N ARG A 441 16.12 -4.44 19.33
CA ARG A 441 17.58 -4.52 19.20
C ARG A 441 17.93 -4.50 17.72
N CYS A 442 18.75 -3.54 17.31
CA CYS A 442 19.19 -3.42 15.93
C CYS A 442 20.68 -3.79 15.82
N SER A 443 21.04 -4.57 14.80
CA SER A 443 22.43 -4.85 14.46
C SER A 443 22.97 -3.74 13.56
N GLN A 444 24.23 -3.34 13.74
CA GLN A 444 24.85 -2.26 12.94
C GLN A 444 24.92 -2.55 11.43
N LYS A 445 24.71 -3.81 11.00
CA LYS A 445 24.65 -4.21 9.58
C LYS A 445 23.34 -3.80 8.86
N SER A 446 22.37 -3.20 9.57
CA SER A 446 21.08 -2.74 9.00
C SER A 446 21.08 -1.30 8.47
N LEU A 447 22.26 -0.68 8.34
CA LEU A 447 22.45 0.71 7.91
C LEU A 447 22.82 0.84 6.43
#